data_AF-A0A9X0L3K4-F1
#
_entry.id   AF-A0A9X0L3K4-F1
#
_cell.length_a   1.000
_cell.length_b   1.000
_cell.length_c   1.000
_cell.angle_alpha   90.00
_cell.angle_beta   90.00
_cell.angle_gamma   90.00
#
_symmetry.space_group_name_H-M   'P 1'
#
loop_
_entity.id
_entity.type
_entity.pdbx_description
1 polymer ?
#
loop_
_entity_poly.entity_id
_entity_poly.type
_entity_poly.pdbx_seq_one_letter_code
_entity_poly.pdbx_strand_id
1 'polypeptide(L)'
;MLGFPSQRLPHVRILSVDLNTVDPVQLARSLAQDRDIPSIPLCIEVDCQSLRCLRTHGVGHFVTGLLHIRRAGVPVRLRNVSRHLHRLLQLLKLHALFDIDRHVPVLRVPELQPAA
;
A
#
# COMPACT_ATOMS: atom_id res chain seq x y z
N MET A 1 5.14 -3.94 20.18
CA MET A 1 4.64 -5.03 19.33
C MET A 1 3.65 -4.44 18.33
N LEU A 2 4.05 -4.25 17.06
CA LEU A 2 3.15 -3.80 16.00
C LEU A 2 2.62 -5.05 15.29
N GLY A 3 1.33 -5.34 15.47
CA GLY A 3 0.66 -6.50 14.87
C GLY A 3 0.15 -6.15 13.48
N PHE A 4 0.73 -6.74 12.43
CA PHE A 4 0.27 -6.57 11.06
C PHE A 4 -0.46 -7.83 10.58
N PRO A 5 -1.70 -7.73 10.08
CA PRO A 5 -2.42 -8.87 9.52
C PRO A 5 -1.74 -9.33 8.22
N SER A 6 -1.13 -10.50 8.25
CA SER A 6 -0.46 -11.13 7.10
C SER A 6 -1.45 -12.04 6.37
N GLN A 7 -1.96 -11.62 5.21
CA GLN A 7 -2.65 -12.53 4.28
C GLN A 7 -1.60 -13.27 3.44
N ARG A 8 -1.56 -14.60 3.54
CA ARG A 8 -0.58 -15.46 2.86
C ARG A 8 -1.04 -15.77 1.43
N LEU A 9 -0.42 -15.14 0.44
CA LEU A 9 -0.29 -15.75 -0.89
C LEU A 9 0.90 -16.73 -0.81
N PRO A 10 0.83 -17.96 -1.32
CA PRO A 10 1.76 -19.05 -0.98
C PRO A 10 3.23 -18.80 -1.35
N HIS A 11 3.54 -17.71 -2.06
CA HIS A 11 4.90 -17.35 -2.48
C HIS A 11 5.34 -15.92 -2.13
N VAL A 12 4.50 -15.09 -1.50
CA VAL A 12 4.82 -13.67 -1.22
C VAL A 12 4.27 -13.30 0.16
N ARG A 13 5.12 -12.71 1.01
CA ARG A 13 4.69 -12.11 2.28
C ARG A 13 4.16 -10.72 2.01
N ILE A 14 2.92 -10.44 2.40
CA ILE A 14 2.33 -9.10 2.30
C ILE A 14 2.33 -8.45 3.68
N LEU A 15 2.90 -7.25 3.78
CA LEU A 15 2.86 -6.42 4.98
C LEU A 15 1.98 -5.20 4.71
N SER A 16 0.84 -5.14 5.38
CA SER A 16 -0.03 -3.95 5.32
C SER A 16 0.55 -2.85 6.22
N VAL A 17 0.75 -1.65 5.68
CA VAL A 17 1.35 -0.52 6.38
C VAL A 17 0.43 0.69 6.35
N ASP A 18 0.22 1.29 7.52
CA ASP A 18 -0.46 2.58 7.65
C ASP A 18 0.55 3.74 7.60
N LEU A 19 0.60 4.42 6.45
CA LEU A 19 1.47 5.59 6.24
C LEU A 19 0.99 6.85 6.97
N ASN A 20 -0.09 6.79 7.74
CA ASN A 20 -0.46 7.88 8.64
C ASN A 20 0.28 7.83 9.97
N THR A 21 0.80 6.66 10.35
CA THR A 21 1.42 6.43 11.66
C THR A 21 2.89 6.05 11.55
N VAL A 22 3.29 5.45 10.42
CA VAL A 22 4.66 5.01 10.18
C VAL A 22 5.39 6.02 9.29
N ASP A 23 6.60 6.41 9.69
CA ASP A 23 7.51 7.17 8.83
C ASP A 23 8.03 6.24 7.71
N PRO A 24 7.69 6.51 6.43
CA PRO A 24 8.09 5.68 5.31
C PRO A 24 9.62 5.63 5.10
N VAL A 25 10.36 6.66 5.55
CA VAL A 25 11.82 6.68 5.47
C VAL A 25 12.43 5.73 6.48
N GLN A 26 11.91 5.70 7.72
CA GLN A 26 12.37 4.75 8.73
C GLN A 26 12.03 3.32 8.33
N LEU A 27 10.83 3.09 7.78
CA LEU A 27 10.43 1.80 7.25
C LEU A 27 11.35 1.35 6.10
N ALA A 28 11.66 2.23 5.15
CA ALA A 28 12.59 1.89 4.06
C ALA A 28 13.98 1.53 4.59
N ARG A 29 14.47 2.24 5.62
CA ARG A 29 15.76 1.92 6.26
C ARG A 29 15.71 0.59 6.98
N SER A 30 14.66 0.30 7.75
CA SER A 30 14.54 -0.99 8.43
C SER A 30 14.49 -2.13 7.42
N LEU A 31 13.72 -1.96 6.32
CA LEU A 31 13.66 -2.94 5.23
C LEU A 31 15.01 -3.14 4.52
N ALA A 32 15.80 -2.07 4.36
CA ALA A 32 17.12 -2.16 3.73
C ALA A 32 18.19 -2.76 4.67
N GLN A 33 18.02 -2.62 5.99
CA GLN A 33 18.94 -3.13 7.01
C GLN A 33 18.63 -4.57 7.43
N ASP A 34 17.40 -5.02 7.22
CA ASP A 34 16.97 -6.37 7.54
C ASP A 34 17.56 -7.37 6.52
N ARG A 35 18.80 -7.80 6.77
CA ARG A 35 19.48 -8.85 6.00
C ARG A 35 18.88 -10.24 6.22
N ASP A 36 18.01 -10.38 7.22
CA ASP A 36 17.28 -11.61 7.57
C ASP A 36 15.88 -11.64 6.96
N ILE A 37 15.57 -10.82 5.95
CA ILE A 37 14.37 -11.03 5.12
C ILE A 37 14.49 -12.48 4.59
N PRO A 38 13.63 -13.41 5.06
CA PRO A 38 13.70 -14.79 4.63
C PRO A 38 13.55 -14.81 3.11
N SER A 39 14.03 -15.84 2.43
CA SER A 39 14.03 -16.02 0.96
C SER A 39 12.66 -15.87 0.26
N ILE A 40 11.61 -15.55 1.01
CA ILE A 40 10.26 -15.25 0.59
C ILE A 40 10.16 -13.77 0.20
N PRO A 41 9.79 -13.43 -1.04
CA PRO A 41 9.62 -12.05 -1.47
C PRO A 41 8.57 -11.33 -0.61
N LEU A 42 8.91 -10.11 -0.19
CA LEU A 42 8.07 -9.22 0.61
C LEU A 42 7.40 -8.18 -0.30
N CYS A 43 6.12 -7.88 -0.07
CA CYS A 43 5.40 -6.79 -0.72
C CYS A 43 4.76 -5.90 0.36
N ILE A 44 4.95 -4.59 0.25
CA ILE A 44 4.28 -3.61 1.12
C ILE A 44 2.94 -3.25 0.50
N GLU A 45 1.88 -3.42 1.26
CA GLU A 45 0.54 -3.01 0.88
C GLU A 45 0.15 -1.75 1.67
N VAL A 46 -0.30 -0.71 0.95
CA VAL A 46 -0.73 0.55 1.54
C VAL A 46 -2.21 0.76 1.23
N ASP A 47 -3.03 0.84 2.29
CA ASP A 47 -4.43 1.22 2.16
C ASP A 47 -4.57 2.73 1.99
N CYS A 48 -5.04 3.15 0.82
CA CYS A 48 -5.21 4.55 0.46
C CYS A 48 -6.58 5.13 0.85
N GLN A 49 -7.47 4.37 1.49
CA GLN A 49 -8.84 4.79 1.82
C GLN A 49 -8.87 5.99 2.77
N SER A 50 -7.93 6.07 3.73
CA SER A 50 -7.89 7.10 4.77
C SER A 50 -6.49 7.69 4.96
N LEU A 51 -5.84 8.12 3.87
CA LEU A 51 -4.54 8.79 3.95
C LEU A 51 -4.70 10.24 4.43
N ARG A 52 -4.61 10.44 5.74
CA ARG A 52 -4.48 11.76 6.38
C ARG A 52 -3.17 12.44 5.98
N CYS A 53 -2.09 11.70 5.75
CA CYS A 53 -0.81 12.26 5.30
C CYS A 53 -0.93 13.04 3.97
N LEU A 54 -1.81 12.62 3.06
CA LEU A 54 -2.10 13.39 1.83
C LEU A 54 -2.75 14.74 2.12
N ARG A 55 -3.59 14.82 3.16
CA ARG A 55 -4.27 16.06 3.56
C ARG A 55 -3.34 16.99 4.33
N THR A 56 -2.49 16.45 5.18
CA THR A 56 -1.64 17.25 6.07
C THR A 56 -0.30 17.63 5.44
N HIS A 57 0.31 16.76 4.64
CA HIS A 57 1.67 16.92 4.09
C HIS A 57 1.70 16.93 2.55
N GLY A 58 0.55 16.69 1.92
CA GLY A 58 0.39 16.71 0.47
C GLY A 58 0.88 15.44 -0.23
N VAL A 59 0.64 15.41 -1.54
CA VAL A 59 0.94 14.24 -2.41
C VAL A 59 2.44 14.03 -2.58
N GLY A 60 3.24 15.10 -2.55
CA GLY A 60 4.71 15.01 -2.69
C GLY A 60 5.35 14.23 -1.54
N HIS A 61 4.91 14.47 -0.30
CA HIS A 61 5.41 13.74 0.86
C HIS A 61 5.05 12.24 0.78
N PHE A 62 3.79 11.94 0.45
CA PHE A 62 3.33 10.57 0.25
C PHE A 62 4.13 9.83 -0.83
N VAL A 63 4.27 10.44 -2.02
CA VAL A 63 5.03 9.88 -3.14
C VAL A 63 6.49 9.63 -2.74
N THR A 64 7.12 10.59 -2.07
CA THR A 64 8.52 10.48 -1.65
C THR A 64 8.70 9.29 -0.72
N GLY A 65 7.78 9.11 0.23
CA GLY A 65 7.75 7.94 1.11
C GLY A 65 7.65 6.62 0.34
N LEU A 66 6.74 6.52 -0.61
CA LEU A 66 6.60 5.32 -1.44
C LEU A 66 7.85 5.04 -2.28
N LEU A 67 8.50 6.08 -2.81
CA LEU A 67 9.75 5.95 -3.57
C LEU A 67 10.91 5.46 -2.70
N HIS A 68 10.98 5.86 -1.43
CA HIS A 68 11.98 5.33 -0.50
C HIS A 68 11.80 3.82 -0.28
N ILE A 69 10.56 3.36 -0.09
CA ILE A 69 10.26 1.93 0.07
C ILE A 69 10.62 1.17 -1.22
N ARG A 70 10.28 1.70 -2.40
CA ARG A 70 10.66 1.08 -3.68
C ARG A 70 12.17 1.04 -3.89
N ARG A 71 12.90 2.08 -3.49
CA ARG A 71 14.37 2.12 -3.56
C ARG A 71 15.04 1.09 -2.64
N ALA A 72 14.37 0.67 -1.57
CA ALA A 72 14.82 -0.46 -0.75
C ALA A 72 14.61 -1.83 -1.43
N GLY A 73 14.16 -1.85 -2.69
CA GLY A 73 13.97 -3.08 -3.48
C GLY A 73 12.62 -3.77 -3.23
N VAL A 74 11.77 -3.21 -2.37
CA VAL A 74 10.51 -3.84 -1.99
C VAL A 74 9.38 -3.39 -2.93
N PRO A 75 8.62 -4.29 -3.57
CA PRO A 75 7.42 -3.93 -4.30
C PRO A 75 6.36 -3.30 -3.40
N VAL A 76 5.63 -2.34 -3.94
CA VAL A 76 4.58 -1.62 -3.22
C VAL A 76 3.28 -1.74 -3.99
N ARG A 77 2.24 -2.21 -3.29
CA ARG A 77 0.86 -2.28 -3.75
C ARG A 77 0.02 -1.21 -3.08
N LEU A 78 -0.73 -0.45 -3.86
CA LEU A 78 -1.65 0.57 -3.38
C LEU A 78 -3.08 0.07 -3.52
N ARG A 79 -3.82 -0.02 -2.40
CA ARG A 79 -5.24 -0.41 -2.38
C ARG A 79 -6.13 0.78 -2.09
N ASN A 80 -7.41 0.69 -2.47
CA ASN A 80 -8.41 1.74 -2.24
C ASN A 80 -7.97 3.15 -2.72
N VAL A 81 -7.24 3.21 -3.83
CA VAL A 81 -6.72 4.47 -4.39
C VAL A 81 -7.89 5.31 -4.91
N SER A 82 -8.07 6.51 -4.35
CA SER A 82 -9.09 7.43 -4.84
C SER A 82 -8.83 7.84 -6.30
N ARG A 83 -9.88 8.16 -7.06
CA ARG A 83 -9.74 8.61 -8.47
C ARG A 83 -8.82 9.83 -8.62
N HIS A 84 -8.86 10.74 -7.65
CA HIS A 84 -8.00 11.92 -7.62
C HIS A 84 -6.53 11.53 -7.44
N LEU A 85 -6.23 10.67 -6.47
CA LEU A 85 -4.87 10.17 -6.24
C LEU A 85 -4.35 9.39 -7.45
N HIS A 86 -5.18 8.54 -8.05
CA HIS A 86 -4.81 7.80 -9.26
C HIS A 86 -4.46 8.74 -10.41
N ARG A 87 -5.27 9.77 -10.67
CA ARG A 87 -4.98 10.78 -11.71
C ARG A 87 -3.68 11.52 -11.42
N LEU A 88 -3.43 11.89 -10.17
CA LEU A 88 -2.18 12.55 -9.77
C LEU A 88 -0.97 11.63 -10.03
N LEU A 89 -1.05 10.36 -9.66
CA LEU A 89 0.00 9.38 -9.94
C LEU A 89 0.21 9.16 -11.45
N GLN A 90 -0.85 9.24 -12.25
CA GLN A 90 -0.76 9.18 -13.71
C GLN A 90 -0.06 10.41 -14.29
N LEU A 91 -0.47 11.62 -13.89
CA LEU A 91 0.13 12.89 -14.33
C LEU A 91 1.62 12.96 -14.00
N LEU A 92 1.99 12.47 -12.82
CA LEU A 92 3.38 12.39 -12.37
C LEU A 92 4.15 11.19 -13.00
N LYS A 93 3.50 10.38 -13.84
CA LYS A 93 4.04 9.15 -14.44
C LYS A 93 4.54 8.12 -13.42
N LEU A 94 4.04 8.18 -12.20
CA LEU A 94 4.42 7.29 -11.10
C LEU A 94 3.59 6.02 -11.03
N HIS A 95 2.44 5.98 -11.72
CA HIS A 95 1.57 4.81 -11.77
C HIS A 95 2.27 3.52 -12.24
N ALA A 96 3.31 3.62 -13.07
CA ALA A 96 4.07 2.46 -13.54
C ALA A 96 5.04 1.89 -12.48
N LEU A 97 5.30 2.64 -11.40
CA LEU A 97 6.21 2.24 -10.34
C LEU A 97 5.51 1.44 -9.23
N PHE A 98 4.19 1.47 -9.19
CA PHE A 98 3.37 0.90 -8.11
C PHE A 98 2.31 -0.04 -8.67
N ASP A 99 2.06 -1.15 -7.98
CA ASP A 99 0.93 -2.01 -8.30
C ASP A 99 -0.35 -1.39 -7.71
N ILE A 100 -1.16 -0.77 -8.56
CA ILE A 100 -2.40 -0.15 -8.11
C ILE A 100 -3.52 -1.17 -8.25
N ASP A 101 -4.04 -1.63 -7.12
CA ASP A 101 -5.21 -2.49 -7.08
C ASP A 101 -6.39 -1.69 -7.60
N ARG A 102 -6.75 -1.95 -8.87
CA ARG A 102 -7.95 -1.39 -9.48
C ARG A 102 -9.11 -2.05 -8.78
N HIS A 103 -9.63 -1.39 -7.75
CA HIS A 103 -10.90 -1.75 -7.16
C HIS A 103 -11.96 -1.71 -8.28
N VAL A 104 -12.22 -2.85 -8.91
CA VAL A 104 -13.53 -3.10 -9.50
C VAL A 104 -14.46 -3.02 -8.30
N PRO A 105 -15.43 -2.09 -8.27
CA PRO A 105 -16.43 -2.11 -7.23
C PRO A 105 -17.13 -3.47 -7.37
N VAL A 106 -16.84 -4.39 -6.46
CA VAL A 106 -17.67 -5.58 -6.29
C VAL A 106 -19.02 -5.02 -5.90
N LEU A 107 -19.94 -4.99 -6.87
CA LEU A 107 -21.37 -4.83 -6.62
C LEU A 107 -21.70 -5.86 -5.55
N ARG A 108 -21.78 -5.42 -4.29
CA ARG A 108 -22.39 -6.22 -3.23
C ARG A 108 -23.83 -6.42 -3.66
N VAL A 109 -24.11 -7.58 -4.26
CA VAL A 109 -25.47 -8.07 -4.43
C VAL A 109 -26.04 -8.14 -3.00
N PRO A 110 -27.12 -7.43 -2.70
CA PRO A 110 -27.75 -7.57 -1.39
C PRO A 110 -28.19 -9.02 -1.25
N GLU A 111 -27.75 -9.67 -0.18
CA GLU A 111 -28.22 -11.01 0.19
C GLU A 111 -29.75 -10.99 0.18
N LEU A 112 -30.34 -11.84 -0.66
CA LEU A 112 -31.75 -12.18 -0.58
C LEU A 112 -32.00 -12.74 0.82
N GLN A 113 -32.68 -11.96 1.68
CA GLN A 113 -33.27 -12.49 2.91
C GLN A 113 -34.32 -13.55 2.50
N PRO A 114 -34.25 -14.78 3.00
CA PRO A 114 -35.35 -15.72 2.84
C PRO A 114 -36.53 -15.20 3.68
N ALA A 115 -37.68 -15.07 3.03
CA ALA A 115 -38.93 -14.80 3.69
C ALA A 115 -39.23 -15.91 4.70
N ALA A 116 -39.49 -15.52 5.95
CA ALA A 116 -40.16 -16.32 6.96
C ALA A 116 -41.09 -15.40 7.74
#